data_AF-A0A9D5PNZ9-F1
#
_entry.id   AF-A0A9D5PNZ9-F1
#
_cell.length_a   1.000
_cell.length_b   1.000
_cell.length_c   1.000
_cell.angle_alpha   90.00
_cell.angle_beta   90.00
_cell.angle_gamma   90.00
#
_symmetry.space_group_name_H-M   'P 1'
#
loop_
_entity.id
_entity.type
_entity.pdbx_description
1 polymer ?
#
loop_
_entity_poly.entity_id
_entity_poly.type
_entity_poly.pdbx_seq_one_letter_code
_entity_poly.pdbx_strand_id
1 'polypeptide(L)'
;MKTKNKGFLYFWFGFALFLVIAISRALTFAYSNVAVDISYAPWVADVLQLAAEIMYGVKNAIGYSAVAYGTWHISKKVGSRLALVFFLGLVFENAVRLFIDILSSALMNYGIPLALISLGIQLIYESVFLLLALAVSRFFLRLKDWHPHRTKEKRVSAKLSARCALVLFTASELIREVVYFIEYYFTYAPLAASEFAEALGSFLRIIVIYGGIPVLLCEAVFPLLGMITASADKRQRRD
;
A
#
# COMPACT_ATOMS: atom_id res chain seq x y z
N MET A 1 24.80 17.42 14.53
CA MET A 1 24.48 16.16 15.25
C MET A 1 23.12 15.49 14.91
N LYS A 2 22.25 16.01 14.01
CA LYS A 2 20.90 15.43 13.70
C LYS A 2 20.83 14.41 12.54
N THR A 3 21.96 13.98 11.97
CA THR A 3 22.00 13.23 10.70
C THR A 3 21.96 11.71 10.84
N LYS A 4 22.59 11.13 11.88
CA LYS A 4 22.68 9.66 12.07
C LYS A 4 21.33 8.98 12.40
N ASN A 5 20.40 9.66 13.08
CA ASN A 5 19.08 9.10 13.43
C ASN A 5 18.16 8.88 12.19
N LYS A 6 18.34 9.68 11.13
CA LYS A 6 17.55 9.56 9.90
C LYS A 6 17.90 8.31 9.09
N GLY A 7 19.20 7.96 9.03
CA GLY A 7 19.68 6.77 8.31
C GLY A 7 19.08 5.47 8.86
N PHE A 8 19.03 5.35 10.19
CA PHE A 8 18.43 4.20 10.87
C PHE A 8 16.93 4.05 10.56
N LEU A 9 16.19 5.17 10.55
CA LEU A 9 14.77 5.16 10.17
C LEU A 9 14.57 4.72 8.71
N TYR A 10 15.37 5.24 7.77
CA TYR A 10 15.28 4.84 6.35
C TYR A 10 15.60 3.36 6.16
N PHE A 11 16.58 2.83 6.88
CA PHE A 11 16.94 1.41 6.83
C PHE A 11 15.78 0.53 7.30
N TRP A 12 15.23 0.76 8.50
CA TRP A 12 14.13 -0.06 9.02
C TRP A 12 12.85 0.06 8.20
N PHE A 13 12.56 1.27 7.71
CA PHE A 13 11.43 1.47 6.80
C PHE A 13 11.64 0.72 5.49
N GLY A 14 12.80 0.85 4.85
CA GLY A 14 13.13 0.15 3.62
C GLY A 14 13.14 -1.37 3.80
N PHE A 15 13.66 -1.86 4.93
CA PHE A 15 13.66 -3.28 5.27
C PHE A 15 12.25 -3.85 5.46
N ALA A 16 11.40 -3.15 6.24
CA ALA A 16 10.01 -3.57 6.44
C ALA A 16 9.24 -3.57 5.11
N LEU A 17 9.44 -2.54 4.28
CA LEU A 17 8.84 -2.45 2.96
C LEU A 17 9.28 -3.61 2.06
N PHE A 18 10.59 -3.89 2.03
CA PHE A 18 11.15 -5.00 1.28
C PHE A 18 10.57 -6.35 1.71
N LEU A 19 10.47 -6.61 3.01
CA LEU A 19 9.87 -7.85 3.53
C LEU A 19 8.41 -8.01 3.09
N VAL A 20 7.61 -6.95 3.21
CA VAL A 20 6.20 -6.98 2.82
C VAL A 20 6.06 -7.23 1.31
N ILE A 21 6.90 -6.58 0.49
CA ILE A 21 6.94 -6.81 -0.96
C ILE A 21 7.35 -8.25 -1.27
N ALA A 22 8.41 -8.76 -0.64
CA ALA A 22 8.89 -10.13 -0.87
C ALA A 22 7.84 -11.18 -0.52
N ILE A 23 7.16 -11.03 0.64
CA ILE A 23 6.09 -11.94 1.06
C ILE A 23 4.90 -11.84 0.10
N SER A 24 4.47 -10.62 -0.27
CA SER A 24 3.37 -10.43 -1.24
C SER A 24 3.66 -11.13 -2.58
N ARG A 25 4.89 -11.01 -3.08
CA ARG A 25 5.31 -11.65 -4.33
C ARG A 25 5.41 -13.16 -4.22
N ALA A 26 5.92 -13.69 -3.10
CA ALA A 26 5.94 -15.12 -2.85
C ALA A 26 4.51 -15.71 -2.81
N LEU A 27 3.56 -15.00 -2.19
CA LEU A 27 2.16 -15.39 -2.16
C LEU A 27 1.51 -15.34 -3.54
N THR A 28 1.79 -14.29 -4.32
CA THR A 28 1.26 -14.18 -5.70
C THR A 28 1.82 -15.28 -6.58
N PHE A 29 3.12 -15.57 -6.49
CA PHE A 29 3.73 -16.67 -7.23
C PHE A 29 3.16 -18.03 -6.82
N ALA A 30 2.97 -18.28 -5.51
CA ALA A 30 2.32 -19.49 -5.03
C ALA A 30 0.88 -19.62 -5.56
N TYR A 31 0.10 -18.53 -5.52
CA TYR A 31 -1.24 -18.47 -6.11
C TYR A 31 -1.21 -18.81 -7.60
N SER A 32 -0.31 -18.21 -8.37
CA SER A 32 -0.19 -18.46 -9.81
C SER A 32 0.15 -19.91 -10.16
N ASN A 33 0.81 -20.65 -9.26
CA ASN A 33 1.08 -22.07 -9.46
C ASN A 33 -0.13 -22.93 -9.04
N VAL A 34 -0.74 -22.62 -7.88
CA VAL A 34 -1.85 -23.37 -7.32
C VAL A 34 -3.14 -23.21 -8.13
N ALA A 35 -3.40 -22.02 -8.68
CA ALA A 35 -4.63 -21.71 -9.41
C ALA A 35 -4.80 -22.53 -10.71
N VAL A 36 -3.72 -23.05 -11.26
CA VAL A 36 -3.72 -23.82 -12.53
C VAL A 36 -3.55 -25.32 -12.29
N ASP A 37 -3.24 -25.72 -11.06
CA ASP A 37 -2.97 -27.11 -10.69
C ASP A 37 -4.19 -27.72 -9.99
N ILE A 38 -4.87 -28.62 -10.71
CA ILE A 38 -6.07 -29.34 -10.26
C ILE A 38 -5.84 -30.24 -9.03
N SER A 39 -4.58 -30.48 -8.64
CA SER A 39 -4.26 -31.28 -7.46
C SER A 39 -4.53 -30.56 -6.14
N TYR A 40 -4.63 -29.22 -6.17
CA TYR A 40 -4.94 -28.42 -4.99
C TYR A 40 -6.44 -28.19 -4.87
N ALA A 41 -6.92 -28.12 -3.62
CA ALA A 41 -8.31 -27.74 -3.37
C ALA A 41 -8.54 -26.27 -3.78
N PRO A 42 -9.69 -25.93 -4.42
CA PRO A 42 -9.95 -24.58 -4.94
C PRO A 42 -9.77 -23.45 -3.92
N TRP A 43 -10.17 -23.69 -2.67
CA TRP A 43 -10.07 -22.71 -1.58
C TRP A 43 -8.62 -22.30 -1.25
N VAL A 44 -7.61 -23.11 -1.61
CA VAL A 44 -6.20 -22.79 -1.37
C VAL A 44 -5.77 -21.61 -2.23
N ALA A 45 -6.24 -21.55 -3.48
CA ALA A 45 -6.00 -20.41 -4.38
C ALA A 45 -6.63 -19.14 -3.80
N ASP A 46 -7.88 -19.22 -3.34
CA ASP A 46 -8.59 -18.09 -2.74
C ASP A 46 -7.86 -17.52 -1.51
N VAL A 47 -7.36 -18.40 -0.63
CA VAL A 47 -6.60 -18.00 0.58
C VAL A 47 -5.28 -17.32 0.20
N LEU A 48 -4.54 -17.86 -0.77
CA LEU A 48 -3.28 -17.27 -1.22
C LEU A 48 -3.49 -15.90 -1.89
N GLN A 49 -4.54 -15.77 -2.70
CA GLN A 49 -4.92 -14.49 -3.30
C GLN A 49 -5.32 -13.47 -2.23
N LEU A 50 -6.15 -13.87 -1.27
CA LEU A 50 -6.57 -13.03 -0.15
C LEU A 50 -5.36 -12.54 0.66
N ALA A 51 -4.41 -13.44 0.95
CA ALA A 51 -3.19 -13.09 1.67
C ALA A 51 -2.34 -12.08 0.87
N ALA A 52 -2.21 -12.24 -0.45
CA ALA A 52 -1.49 -11.30 -1.30
C ALA A 52 -2.13 -9.89 -1.28
N GLU A 53 -3.47 -9.81 -1.34
CA GLU A 53 -4.22 -8.54 -1.26
C GLU A 53 -4.08 -7.87 0.11
N ILE A 54 -4.11 -8.64 1.20
CA ILE A 54 -3.84 -8.12 2.55
C ILE A 54 -2.42 -7.53 2.61
N MET A 55 -1.42 -8.22 2.05
CA MET A 55 -0.05 -7.71 2.03
C MET A 55 0.08 -6.43 1.18
N TYR A 56 -0.69 -6.30 0.11
CA TYR A 56 -0.78 -5.05 -0.66
C TYR A 56 -1.37 -3.90 0.19
N GLY A 57 -2.44 -4.16 0.94
CA GLY A 57 -2.99 -3.20 1.90
C GLY A 57 -2.00 -2.80 3.00
N VAL A 58 -1.28 -3.78 3.56
CA VAL A 58 -0.23 -3.56 4.59
C VAL A 58 0.89 -2.68 4.05
N LYS A 59 1.36 -2.94 2.82
CA LYS A 59 2.39 -2.13 2.13
C LYS A 59 2.01 -0.65 2.11
N ASN A 60 0.79 -0.37 1.65
CA ASN A 60 0.29 0.99 1.51
C ASN A 60 0.07 1.66 2.88
N ALA A 61 -0.42 0.91 3.89
CA ALA A 61 -0.52 1.39 5.27
C ALA A 61 0.84 1.83 5.84
N ILE A 62 1.87 1.00 5.67
CA ILE A 62 3.24 1.30 6.13
C ILE A 62 3.78 2.52 5.39
N GLY A 63 3.64 2.55 4.06
CA GLY A 63 4.10 3.65 3.21
C GLY A 63 3.50 5.00 3.61
N TYR A 64 2.17 5.11 3.60
CA TYR A 64 1.48 6.37 3.89
C TYR A 64 1.67 6.81 5.34
N SER A 65 1.69 5.87 6.30
CA SER A 65 1.94 6.18 7.70
C SER A 65 3.37 6.70 7.93
N ALA A 66 4.37 6.11 7.28
CA ALA A 66 5.75 6.57 7.39
C ALA A 66 5.94 7.97 6.78
N VAL A 67 5.33 8.24 5.61
CA VAL A 67 5.36 9.56 4.98
C VAL A 67 4.73 10.62 5.87
N ALA A 68 3.54 10.34 6.42
CA ALA A 68 2.86 11.23 7.33
C ALA A 68 3.69 11.46 8.61
N TYR A 69 4.15 10.38 9.25
CA TYR A 69 4.96 10.45 10.46
C TYR A 69 6.24 11.29 10.26
N GLY A 70 7.00 11.00 9.20
CA GLY A 70 8.25 11.71 8.90
C GLY A 70 8.04 13.19 8.59
N THR A 71 6.94 13.53 7.92
CA THR A 71 6.55 14.92 7.62
C THR A 71 6.23 15.69 8.90
N TRP A 72 5.52 15.06 9.83
CA TRP A 72 4.96 15.69 11.02
C TRP A 72 5.90 15.75 12.22
N HIS A 73 6.62 14.66 12.50
CA HIS A 73 7.43 14.53 13.71
C HIS A 73 8.90 14.86 13.49
N ILE A 74 9.39 14.87 12.25
CA ILE A 74 10.81 15.07 11.96
C ILE A 74 11.02 16.32 11.08
N SER A 75 10.58 16.28 9.81
CA SER A 75 10.54 17.46 8.93
C SER A 75 9.88 17.15 7.59
N LYS A 76 9.39 18.19 6.88
CA LYS A 76 8.88 18.09 5.49
C LYS A 76 9.87 17.38 4.54
N LYS A 77 11.19 17.62 4.72
CA LYS A 77 12.25 16.97 3.92
C LYS A 77 12.35 15.46 4.21
N VAL A 78 12.11 15.03 5.45
CA VAL A 78 12.16 13.60 5.82
C VAL A 78 10.96 12.84 5.27
N GLY A 79 9.75 13.41 5.35
CA GLY A 79 8.57 12.82 4.71
C GLY A 79 8.76 12.63 3.20
N SER A 80 9.34 13.62 2.52
CA SER A 80 9.64 13.53 1.08
C SER A 80 10.69 12.45 0.76
N ARG A 81 11.68 12.25 1.63
CA ARG A 81 12.67 11.17 1.49
C ARG A 81 12.08 9.79 1.76
N LEU A 82 11.19 9.66 2.75
CA LEU A 82 10.47 8.39 2.99
C LEU A 82 9.57 8.04 1.82
N ALA A 83 8.92 9.03 1.21
CA ALA A 83 8.18 8.82 -0.03
C ALA A 83 9.10 8.36 -1.17
N LEU A 84 10.28 8.94 -1.33
CA LEU A 84 11.25 8.45 -2.31
C LEU A 84 11.68 7.00 -2.04
N VAL A 85 11.94 6.63 -0.78
CA VAL A 85 12.26 5.24 -0.42
C VAL A 85 11.09 4.31 -0.74
N PHE A 86 9.86 4.74 -0.47
CA PHE A 86 8.67 3.98 -0.83
C PHE A 86 8.55 3.80 -2.35
N PHE A 87 8.72 4.88 -3.12
CA PHE A 87 8.74 4.85 -4.58
C PHE A 87 9.81 3.92 -5.15
N LEU A 88 11.03 3.96 -4.61
CA LEU A 88 12.09 3.02 -5.02
C LEU A 88 11.70 1.57 -4.73
N GLY A 89 11.01 1.32 -3.61
CA GLY A 89 10.42 0.02 -3.31
C GLY A 89 9.38 -0.41 -4.34
N LEU A 90 8.49 0.49 -4.77
CA LEU A 90 7.50 0.21 -5.82
C LEU A 90 8.16 -0.07 -7.18
N VAL A 91 9.20 0.68 -7.55
CA VAL A 91 9.98 0.42 -8.78
C VAL A 91 10.64 -0.95 -8.71
N PHE A 92 11.25 -1.28 -7.57
CA PHE A 92 11.84 -2.60 -7.35
C PHE A 92 10.80 -3.72 -7.44
N GLU A 93 9.63 -3.55 -6.83
CA GLU A 93 8.52 -4.49 -6.90
C GLU A 93 8.05 -4.73 -8.34
N ASN A 94 7.87 -3.66 -9.12
CA ASN A 94 7.48 -3.77 -10.53
C ASN A 94 8.59 -4.38 -11.38
N ALA A 95 9.87 -4.13 -11.08
CA ALA A 95 10.99 -4.77 -11.76
C ALA A 95 11.06 -6.27 -11.47
N VAL A 96 10.82 -6.69 -10.22
CA VAL A 96 10.72 -8.11 -9.84
C VAL A 96 9.55 -8.77 -10.56
N ARG A 97 8.39 -8.10 -10.63
CA ARG A 97 7.23 -8.60 -11.37
C ARG A 97 7.53 -8.75 -12.86
N LEU A 98 8.16 -7.75 -13.48
CA LEU A 98 8.59 -7.83 -14.87
C LEU A 98 9.53 -9.02 -15.11
N PHE A 99 10.48 -9.25 -14.20
CA PHE A 99 11.39 -10.39 -14.30
C PHE A 99 10.64 -11.72 -14.25
N ILE A 100 9.68 -11.88 -13.32
CA ILE A 100 8.84 -13.08 -13.23
C ILE A 100 7.98 -13.25 -14.49
N ASP A 101 7.35 -12.17 -14.96
CA ASP A 101 6.49 -12.20 -16.15
C ASP A 101 7.29 -12.56 -17.40
N ILE A 102 8.53 -12.04 -17.56
CA ILE A 102 9.43 -12.42 -18.66
C ILE A 102 9.82 -13.89 -18.56
N LEU A 103 10.19 -14.36 -17.37
CA LEU A 103 10.57 -15.76 -17.15
C LEU A 103 9.41 -16.71 -17.48
N SER A 104 8.20 -16.38 -17.01
CA SER A 104 6.98 -17.15 -17.29
C SER A 104 6.55 -17.07 -18.77
N SER A 105 6.68 -15.90 -19.40
CA SER A 105 6.33 -15.71 -20.82
C SER A 105 7.30 -16.41 -21.76
N ALA A 106 8.59 -16.47 -21.43
CA ALA A 106 9.58 -17.26 -22.16
C ALA A 106 9.28 -18.77 -22.14
N LEU A 107 8.55 -19.23 -21.13
CA LEU A 107 8.09 -20.62 -21.01
C LEU A 107 6.75 -20.88 -21.72
N MET A 108 5.94 -19.84 -22.00
CA MET A 108 4.55 -20.01 -22.46
C MET A 108 4.15 -19.21 -23.72
N ASN A 109 5.07 -18.55 -24.44
CA ASN A 109 4.78 -17.78 -25.68
C ASN A 109 3.77 -16.62 -25.51
N TYR A 110 3.64 -16.05 -24.31
CA TYR A 110 2.80 -14.88 -24.08
C TYR A 110 3.50 -13.57 -24.48
N GLY A 111 2.74 -12.62 -25.02
CA GLY A 111 3.25 -11.35 -25.51
C GLY A 111 3.78 -10.43 -24.41
N ILE A 112 5.11 -10.29 -24.36
CA ILE A 112 5.87 -9.32 -23.54
C ILE A 112 5.29 -7.88 -23.54
N PRO A 113 4.71 -7.34 -24.64
CA PRO A 113 4.20 -5.96 -24.65
C PRO A 113 3.06 -5.69 -23.67
N LEU A 114 2.15 -6.65 -23.45
CA LEU A 114 0.99 -6.45 -22.57
C LEU A 114 1.40 -6.39 -21.09
N ALA A 115 2.38 -7.22 -20.70
CA ALA A 115 2.95 -7.21 -19.35
C ALA A 115 3.63 -5.86 -19.05
N LEU A 116 4.42 -5.33 -19.99
CA LEU A 116 5.07 -4.03 -19.87
C LEU A 116 4.08 -2.87 -19.73
N ILE A 117 2.99 -2.88 -20.52
CA ILE A 117 1.93 -1.86 -20.43
C ILE A 117 1.24 -1.93 -19.06
N SER A 118 0.87 -3.14 -18.61
CA SER A 118 0.23 -3.34 -17.31
C SER A 118 1.12 -2.87 -16.15
N LEU A 119 2.42 -3.17 -16.20
CA LEU A 119 3.40 -2.72 -15.23
C LEU A 119 3.58 -1.20 -15.22
N GLY A 120 3.63 -0.59 -16.40
CA GLY A 120 3.71 0.87 -16.53
C GLY A 120 2.51 1.57 -15.91
N ILE A 121 1.30 1.07 -16.19
CA ILE A 121 0.06 1.59 -15.60
C ILE A 121 0.06 1.41 -14.08
N GLN A 122 0.46 0.24 -13.57
CA GLN A 122 0.55 0.00 -12.13
C GLN A 122 1.51 0.98 -11.44
N LEU A 123 2.69 1.19 -12.01
CA LEU A 123 3.67 2.10 -11.44
C LEU A 123 3.17 3.55 -11.43
N ILE A 124 2.51 4.00 -12.50
CA ILE A 124 1.88 5.32 -12.56
C ILE A 124 0.81 5.42 -11.47
N TYR A 125 -0.06 4.41 -11.37
CA TYR A 125 -1.13 4.35 -10.38
C TYR A 125 -0.59 4.50 -8.96
N GLU A 126 0.36 3.66 -8.54
CA GLU A 126 0.94 3.72 -7.19
C GLU A 126 1.69 5.04 -6.93
N SER A 127 2.34 5.61 -7.96
CA SER A 127 3.01 6.91 -7.87
C SER A 127 2.04 8.05 -7.61
N VAL A 128 0.88 8.04 -8.27
CA VAL A 128 -0.18 9.05 -8.05
C VAL A 128 -0.66 9.00 -6.61
N PHE A 129 -0.91 7.82 -6.03
CA PHE A 129 -1.34 7.73 -4.63
C PHE A 129 -0.25 8.11 -3.64
N LEU A 130 1.00 7.82 -3.92
CA LEU A 130 2.12 8.29 -3.11
C LEU A 130 2.22 9.83 -3.10
N LEU A 131 2.08 10.46 -4.27
CA LEU A 131 2.05 11.92 -4.39
C LEU A 131 0.82 12.51 -3.66
N LEU A 132 -0.33 11.86 -3.75
CA LEU A 132 -1.54 12.24 -3.03
C LEU A 132 -1.34 12.13 -1.51
N ALA A 133 -0.74 11.05 -1.01
CA ALA A 133 -0.43 10.87 0.41
C ALA A 133 0.52 11.97 0.92
N LEU A 134 1.54 12.34 0.14
CA LEU A 134 2.42 13.48 0.42
C LEU A 134 1.65 14.80 0.44
N ALA A 135 0.77 15.03 -0.54
CA ALA A 135 -0.03 16.25 -0.64
C ALA A 135 -0.98 16.38 0.55
N VAL A 136 -1.70 15.32 0.90
CA VAL A 136 -2.56 15.21 2.08
C VAL A 136 -1.75 15.51 3.35
N SER A 137 -0.58 14.89 3.52
CA SER A 137 0.26 15.16 4.68
C SER A 137 0.73 16.60 4.80
N ARG A 138 1.01 17.27 3.68
CA ARG A 138 1.39 18.69 3.68
C ARG A 138 0.19 19.61 3.90
N PHE A 139 -0.97 19.26 3.35
CA PHE A 139 -2.22 19.99 3.52
C PHE A 139 -2.67 20.00 4.99
N PHE A 140 -2.74 18.84 5.63
CA PHE A 140 -3.09 18.75 7.05
C PHE A 140 -2.05 19.44 7.94
N LEU A 141 -0.76 19.40 7.58
CA LEU A 141 0.27 20.15 8.31
C LEU A 141 0.03 21.67 8.20
N ARG A 142 -0.32 22.20 7.02
CA ARG A 142 -0.67 23.62 6.85
C ARG A 142 -1.93 24.02 7.63
N LEU A 143 -2.97 23.17 7.63
CA LEU A 143 -4.19 23.40 8.40
C LEU A 143 -3.92 23.51 9.90
N LYS A 144 -2.99 22.71 10.42
CA LYS A 144 -2.53 22.82 11.81
C LYS A 144 -1.87 24.16 12.08
N ASP A 145 -0.98 24.61 11.19
CA ASP A 145 -0.22 25.86 11.34
C ASP A 145 -1.14 27.10 11.28
N TRP A 146 -2.28 27.03 10.54
CA TRP A 146 -3.26 28.13 10.43
C TRP A 146 -4.19 28.29 11.63
N HIS A 147 -4.39 27.24 12.44
CA HIS A 147 -5.28 27.29 13.61
C HIS A 147 -4.55 26.90 14.90
N PRO A 148 -3.56 27.69 15.35
CA PRO A 148 -2.77 27.38 16.53
C PRO A 148 -3.58 27.39 17.85
N HIS A 149 -4.75 28.04 17.87
CA HIS A 149 -5.56 28.27 19.08
C HIS A 149 -6.88 27.48 19.18
N ARG A 150 -7.14 26.48 18.32
CA ARG A 150 -8.34 25.65 18.51
C ARG A 150 -8.16 24.69 19.70
N THR A 151 -9.13 24.76 20.62
CA THR A 151 -9.38 23.84 21.72
C THR A 151 -9.09 22.38 21.33
N LYS A 152 -8.60 21.60 22.31
CA LYS A 152 -8.03 20.24 22.16
C LYS A 152 -8.88 19.24 21.34
N GLU A 153 -10.15 19.52 21.10
CA GLU A 153 -11.13 18.66 20.39
C GLU A 153 -11.03 18.67 18.85
N LYS A 154 -10.38 19.65 18.20
CA LYS A 154 -10.21 19.68 16.73
C LYS A 154 -8.77 19.40 16.28
N ARG A 155 -8.08 18.44 16.93
CA ARG A 155 -6.65 18.17 16.69
C ARG A 155 -6.42 17.38 15.40
N VAL A 156 -6.16 18.14 14.33
CA VAL A 156 -5.46 17.67 13.13
C VAL A 156 -4.16 16.99 13.56
N SER A 157 -3.98 15.71 13.18
CA SER A 157 -2.86 14.87 13.62
C SER A 157 -2.22 14.10 12.47
N ALA A 158 -0.98 13.64 12.66
CA ALA A 158 -0.28 12.80 11.69
C ALA A 158 -1.04 11.50 11.39
N LYS A 159 -1.68 10.90 12.42
CA LYS A 159 -2.55 9.73 12.27
C LYS A 159 -3.75 10.03 11.40
N LEU A 160 -4.45 11.14 11.64
CA LEU A 160 -5.59 11.56 10.82
C LEU A 160 -5.17 11.76 9.35
N SER A 161 -4.02 12.38 9.12
CA SER A 161 -3.48 12.55 7.77
C SER A 161 -3.21 11.21 7.05
N ALA A 162 -2.63 10.23 7.75
CA ALA A 162 -2.37 8.91 7.17
C ALA A 162 -3.68 8.17 6.87
N ARG A 163 -4.65 8.22 7.81
CA ARG A 163 -6.00 7.68 7.61
C ARG A 163 -6.71 8.30 6.41
N CYS A 164 -6.64 9.62 6.23
CA CYS A 164 -7.23 10.28 5.07
C CYS A 164 -6.59 9.81 3.75
N ALA A 165 -5.27 9.64 3.71
CA ALA A 165 -4.61 9.08 2.52
C ALA A 165 -5.06 7.64 2.24
N LEU A 166 -5.21 6.82 3.28
CA LEU A 166 -5.71 5.45 3.16
C LEU A 166 -7.16 5.41 2.68
N VAL A 167 -8.05 6.25 3.23
CA VAL A 167 -9.46 6.33 2.79
C VAL A 167 -9.56 6.74 1.33
N LEU A 168 -8.73 7.69 0.87
CA LEU A 168 -8.70 8.08 -0.55
C LEU A 168 -8.23 6.93 -1.44
N PHE A 169 -7.24 6.16 -0.99
CA PHE A 169 -6.80 4.95 -1.67
C PHE A 169 -7.92 3.90 -1.73
N THR A 170 -8.56 3.57 -0.60
CA THR A 170 -9.70 2.64 -0.55
C THR A 170 -10.85 3.07 -1.46
N ALA A 171 -11.17 4.37 -1.47
CA ALA A 171 -12.23 4.92 -2.31
C ALA A 171 -11.89 4.74 -3.80
N SER A 172 -10.61 4.91 -4.19
CA SER A 172 -10.20 4.64 -5.57
C SER A 172 -10.29 3.17 -5.94
N GLU A 173 -9.90 2.24 -5.05
CA GLU A 173 -10.05 0.81 -5.30
C GLU A 173 -11.52 0.43 -5.44
N LEU A 174 -12.38 1.02 -4.59
CA LEU A 174 -13.83 0.83 -4.70
C LEU A 174 -14.38 1.34 -6.03
N ILE A 175 -13.97 2.54 -6.47
CA ILE A 175 -14.40 3.10 -7.76
C ILE A 175 -13.92 2.21 -8.92
N ARG A 176 -12.68 1.72 -8.88
CA ARG A 176 -12.13 0.81 -9.91
C ARG A 176 -13.01 -0.43 -10.06
N GLU A 177 -13.43 -1.00 -8.94
CA GLU A 177 -14.23 -2.23 -8.89
C GLU A 177 -15.69 -1.98 -9.27
N VAL A 178 -16.25 -0.80 -8.94
CA VAL A 178 -17.55 -0.35 -9.45
C VAL A 178 -17.52 -0.21 -10.97
N VAL A 179 -16.49 0.43 -11.53
CA VAL A 179 -16.36 0.60 -12.99
C VAL A 179 -16.23 -0.76 -13.68
N TYR A 180 -15.39 -1.64 -13.15
CA TYR A 180 -15.27 -3.01 -13.67
C TYR A 180 -16.60 -3.76 -13.63
N PHE A 181 -17.34 -3.67 -12.52
CA PHE A 181 -18.65 -4.27 -12.40
C PHE A 181 -19.66 -3.71 -13.40
N ILE A 182 -19.65 -2.39 -13.62
CA ILE A 182 -20.50 -1.72 -14.60
C ILE A 182 -20.17 -2.20 -16.02
N GLU A 183 -18.88 -2.23 -16.40
CA GLU A 183 -18.45 -2.74 -17.71
C GLU A 183 -18.87 -4.21 -17.90
N TYR A 184 -18.66 -5.04 -16.89
CA TYR A 184 -19.07 -6.44 -16.91
C TYR A 184 -20.59 -6.57 -17.08
N TYR A 185 -21.39 -5.84 -16.29
CA TYR A 185 -22.86 -5.85 -16.36
C TYR A 185 -23.38 -5.45 -17.74
N PHE A 186 -22.81 -4.40 -18.34
CA PHE A 186 -23.23 -3.93 -19.67
C PHE A 186 -22.72 -4.81 -20.82
N THR A 187 -21.66 -5.59 -20.61
CA THR A 187 -21.11 -6.50 -21.62
C THR A 187 -21.77 -7.88 -21.56
N TYR A 188 -22.19 -8.34 -20.38
CA TYR A 188 -22.72 -9.68 -20.13
C TYR A 188 -24.09 -9.59 -19.43
N ALA A 189 -25.14 -9.26 -20.18
CA ALA A 189 -26.53 -9.33 -19.69
C ALA A 189 -27.08 -10.74 -19.97
N PRO A 190 -27.62 -11.53 -19.01
CA PRO A 190 -28.15 -11.20 -17.68
C PRO A 190 -27.48 -11.97 -16.52
N LEU A 191 -27.13 -11.28 -15.44
CA LEU A 191 -26.55 -11.90 -14.23
C LEU A 191 -27.58 -12.74 -13.46
N ALA A 192 -27.25 -13.99 -13.15
CA ALA A 192 -27.94 -14.77 -12.12
C ALA A 192 -27.70 -14.15 -10.73
N ALA A 193 -28.66 -14.29 -9.81
CA ALA A 193 -28.57 -13.73 -8.45
C ALA A 193 -27.30 -14.15 -7.68
N SER A 194 -26.68 -15.28 -8.05
CA SER A 194 -25.40 -15.77 -7.53
C SER A 194 -24.23 -14.86 -7.88
N GLU A 195 -24.15 -14.36 -9.12
CA GLU A 195 -23.05 -13.48 -9.55
C GLU A 195 -23.18 -12.06 -8.96
N PHE A 196 -24.42 -11.60 -8.70
CA PHE A 196 -24.65 -10.36 -7.94
C PHE A 196 -24.18 -10.49 -6.48
N ALA A 197 -24.43 -11.63 -5.82
CA ALA A 197 -23.98 -11.90 -4.46
C ALA A 197 -22.44 -11.97 -4.37
N GLU A 198 -21.79 -12.55 -5.39
CA GLU A 198 -20.34 -12.63 -5.49
C GLU A 198 -19.70 -11.24 -5.70
N ALA A 199 -20.29 -10.41 -6.56
CA ALA A 199 -19.87 -9.02 -6.75
C ALA A 199 -20.04 -8.18 -5.46
N LEU A 200 -21.17 -8.33 -4.76
CA LEU A 200 -21.38 -7.68 -3.46
C LEU A 200 -20.36 -8.16 -2.41
N GLY A 201 -20.03 -9.45 -2.42
CA GLY A 201 -18.96 -10.03 -1.60
C GLY A 201 -17.60 -9.42 -1.91
N SER A 202 -17.28 -9.19 -3.19
CA SER A 202 -16.06 -8.48 -3.62
C SER A 202 -16.00 -7.05 -3.09
N PHE A 203 -17.11 -6.29 -3.15
CA PHE A 203 -17.18 -4.93 -2.58
C PHE A 203 -16.89 -4.89 -1.08
N LEU A 204 -17.48 -5.81 -0.32
CA LEU A 204 -17.22 -5.92 1.12
C LEU A 204 -15.77 -6.32 1.41
N ARG A 205 -15.20 -7.22 0.60
CA ARG A 205 -13.80 -7.63 0.65
C ARG A 205 -12.86 -6.44 0.43
N ILE A 206 -13.13 -5.57 -0.54
CA ILE A 206 -12.38 -4.33 -0.80
C ILE A 206 -12.41 -3.38 0.39
N ILE A 207 -13.60 -3.16 0.98
CA ILE A 207 -13.75 -2.27 2.14
C ILE A 207 -12.95 -2.80 3.34
N VAL A 208 -13.00 -4.11 3.59
CA VAL A 208 -12.29 -4.72 4.71
C VAL A 208 -10.77 -4.74 4.47
N ILE A 209 -10.32 -5.17 3.28
CA ILE A 209 -8.89 -5.38 2.98
C ILE A 209 -8.17 -4.08 2.64
N TYR A 210 -8.79 -3.16 1.91
CA TYR A 210 -8.16 -1.92 1.50
C TYR A 210 -8.55 -0.73 2.38
N GLY A 211 -9.61 -0.85 3.18
CA GLY A 211 -10.03 0.18 4.14
C GLY A 211 -9.79 -0.22 5.60
N GLY A 212 -10.50 -1.25 6.07
CA GLY A 212 -10.50 -1.66 7.48
C GLY A 212 -9.12 -2.06 8.00
N ILE A 213 -8.51 -3.08 7.40
CA ILE A 213 -7.20 -3.62 7.83
C ILE A 213 -6.10 -2.53 7.75
N PRO A 214 -5.95 -1.77 6.65
CA PRO A 214 -4.91 -0.75 6.55
C PRO A 214 -5.08 0.40 7.57
N VAL A 215 -6.32 0.80 7.84
CA VAL A 215 -6.62 1.83 8.86
C VAL A 215 -6.32 1.32 10.28
N LEU A 216 -6.62 0.05 10.58
CA LEU A 216 -6.25 -0.58 11.85
C LEU A 216 -4.72 -0.70 11.98
N LEU A 217 -4.03 -1.12 10.93
CA LEU A 217 -2.57 -1.22 10.90
C LEU A 217 -1.90 0.14 11.07
N CYS A 218 -2.50 1.22 10.55
CA CYS A 218 -2.04 2.58 10.82
C CYS A 218 -1.93 2.85 12.34
N GLU A 219 -2.84 2.31 13.16
CA GLU A 219 -2.74 2.47 14.62
C GLU A 219 -1.56 1.71 15.25
N ALA A 220 -1.11 0.61 14.64
CA ALA A 220 0.05 -0.15 15.08
C ALA A 220 1.38 0.43 14.56
N VAL A 221 1.39 0.95 13.32
CA VAL A 221 2.59 1.48 12.67
C VAL A 221 3.09 2.75 13.36
N PHE A 222 2.20 3.66 13.77
CA PHE A 222 2.60 4.92 14.39
C PHE A 222 3.38 4.76 15.73
N PRO A 223 2.91 3.95 16.69
CA PRO A 223 3.69 3.60 17.89
C PRO A 223 5.05 3.00 17.56
N LEU A 224 5.11 2.10 16.58
CA LEU A 224 6.33 1.39 16.20
C LEU A 224 7.38 2.35 15.60
N LEU A 225 6.95 3.30 14.74
CA LEU A 225 7.80 4.39 14.26
C LEU A 225 8.29 5.30 15.41
N GLY A 226 7.44 5.54 16.41
CA GLY A 226 7.82 6.25 17.64
C GLY A 226 8.89 5.51 18.45
N MET A 227 8.79 4.19 18.59
CA MET A 227 9.78 3.38 19.30
C MET A 227 11.13 3.32 18.57
N ILE A 228 11.11 3.19 17.24
CA ILE A 228 12.32 3.18 16.40
C ILE A 228 13.09 4.50 16.56
N THR A 229 12.39 5.62 16.47
CA THR A 229 13.00 6.96 16.60
C THR A 229 13.53 7.22 18.01
N ALA A 230 12.78 6.83 19.05
CA ALA A 230 13.22 6.96 20.44
C ALA A 230 14.42 6.07 20.78
N SER A 231 14.48 4.85 20.24
CA SER A 231 15.59 3.92 20.46
C SER A 231 16.88 4.42 19.80
N ALA A 232 16.76 5.01 18.62
CA ALA A 232 17.88 5.62 17.92
C ALA A 232 18.42 6.86 18.65
N ASP A 233 17.56 7.66 19.29
CA ASP A 233 17.98 8.78 20.14
C ASP A 233 18.73 8.31 21.40
N LYS A 234 18.32 7.18 22.01
CA LYS A 234 18.98 6.63 23.21
C LYS A 234 20.38 6.08 22.92
N ARG A 235 20.58 5.39 21.79
CA ARG A 235 21.91 4.87 21.41
C ARG A 235 22.92 6.00 21.23
N GLN A 236 22.51 7.14 20.67
CA GLN A 236 23.40 8.30 20.47
C GLN A 236 23.82 9.03 21.76
N ARG A 237 23.12 8.84 22.88
CA ARG A 237 23.50 9.48 24.15
C ARG A 237 24.48 8.66 24.98
N ARG A 238 24.77 7.42 24.55
CA ARG A 238 25.71 6.52 25.22
C ARG A 238 27.09 6.48 24.57
N ASP A 239 27.22 7.02 23.37
CA ASP A 239 28.46 7.16 22.60
C ASP A 239 28.92 8.63 22.64
#